data_AF-A0A4S2JAI7-F1
#
_entry.id   AF-A0A4S2JAI7-F1
#
_cell.length_a   1.000
_cell.length_b   1.000
_cell.length_c   1.000
_cell.angle_alpha   90.00
_cell.angle_beta   90.00
_cell.angle_gamma   90.00
#
_symmetry.space_group_name_H-M   'P 1'
#
loop_
_entity.id
_entity.type
_entity.pdbx_description
1 polymer ?
#
loop_
_entity_poly.entity_id
_entity_poly.type
_entity_poly.pdbx_seq_one_letter_code
_entity_poly.pdbx_strand_id
1 'polypeptide(L)'
;MTEQMTKNDTDGVVDEDNGERLYLNTMIRDDHENSALENEEYEEERKMEEAEGEEGIYKMDEFLIWDEEPGEREYEEERYRERSLEDEAEEEEERDAPSDDIATISAAEKPEEEVRQDVVGPDHVLAEIPVEIFASHEAMLKKLKELLAEQTELRRKNRLLEVWIIKHMRKMQEKVTPVDVTKESEQMEQIYRQTLHTYKQHVDDITERKTRIIADMQSYEDRVQKARDENARVFDELLDREREVATGLIYAKTGRMLTEKAVNEITRRQVSRRASLARNRYEYILLQHRLEEVKMQLRNLETLGEGMTTMDYEALHMTHVNYKDKLDERDRELEKLRHKIAEMVNGVAHYKEKETCLAEDIVFEERELNEYREQTARVREDVNKLHLILRDLRWAHDEKRLEGGLLMAPPVLRETERMIKLLDAVRNDIEIIKREIHRYGPANGKKKRSSEASAMSTVTQDKPDRF
;
A
#
# COMPACT_ATOMS: atom_id res chain seq x y z
N MET A 1 57.67 37.53 -6.82
CA MET A 1 56.88 36.88 -5.74
C MET A 1 56.25 35.66 -6.40
N THR A 2 57.02 34.57 -6.47
CA THR A 2 57.08 33.46 -5.47
C THR A 2 55.89 32.51 -5.67
N GLU A 3 56.07 31.42 -6.42
CA GLU A 3 56.44 30.05 -5.94
C GLU A 3 55.18 29.26 -5.50
N GLN A 4 55.03 27.93 -5.68
CA GLN A 4 55.88 26.89 -6.30
C GLN A 4 55.03 25.67 -6.76
N MET A 5 55.70 24.58 -7.18
CA MET A 5 55.18 23.26 -7.60
C MET A 5 54.36 22.54 -6.49
N THR A 6 53.60 21.44 -6.73
CA THR A 6 54.05 20.03 -6.98
C THR A 6 52.90 19.17 -7.53
N LYS A 7 53.06 18.48 -8.67
CA LYS A 7 53.48 17.07 -8.90
C LYS A 7 52.40 15.98 -8.75
N ASN A 8 52.42 15.05 -9.72
CA ASN A 8 51.72 13.76 -9.75
C ASN A 8 52.32 12.80 -8.71
N ASP A 9 51.59 11.73 -8.37
CA ASP A 9 52.18 10.40 -8.13
C ASP A 9 51.18 9.30 -8.55
N THR A 10 51.71 8.28 -9.24
CA THR A 10 51.10 6.99 -9.57
C THR A 10 52.08 5.88 -9.12
N ASP A 11 51.66 4.62 -9.17
CA ASP A 11 52.37 3.42 -8.67
C ASP A 11 52.32 3.27 -7.13
N GLY A 12 52.35 2.07 -6.54
CA GLY A 12 52.33 0.72 -7.11
C GLY A 12 52.86 -0.31 -6.09
N VAL A 13 52.09 -1.37 -5.82
CA VAL A 13 52.45 -2.54 -4.98
C VAL A 13 51.65 -3.72 -5.57
N VAL A 14 52.21 -4.66 -6.35
CA VAL A 14 53.29 -5.65 -6.10
C VAL A 14 52.88 -6.79 -5.16
N ASP A 15 52.39 -7.84 -5.82
CA ASP A 15 52.48 -9.30 -5.61
C ASP A 15 53.11 -9.89 -4.33
N GLU A 16 52.41 -10.89 -3.77
CA GLU A 16 52.82 -12.26 -3.40
C GLU A 16 51.54 -12.97 -2.87
N ASP A 17 51.23 -14.27 -3.04
CA ASP A 17 52.06 -15.45 -3.31
C ASP A 17 51.27 -16.59 -4.03
N ASN A 18 52.01 -17.62 -4.45
CA ASN A 18 51.73 -18.83 -5.23
C ASN A 18 50.50 -19.71 -4.90
N GLY A 19 50.06 -20.53 -5.89
CA GLY A 19 49.17 -21.68 -5.68
C GLY A 19 48.78 -22.49 -6.94
N GLU A 20 49.66 -23.38 -7.41
CA GLU A 20 49.47 -24.39 -8.48
C GLU A 20 48.02 -24.96 -8.66
N ARG A 21 47.53 -25.34 -9.85
CA ARG A 21 48.08 -26.46 -10.67
C ARG A 21 47.42 -26.64 -12.05
N LEU A 22 48.21 -27.18 -12.97
CA LEU A 22 47.92 -27.55 -14.36
C LEU A 22 46.73 -28.51 -14.55
N TYR A 23 46.05 -28.44 -15.72
CA TYR A 23 46.02 -29.55 -16.69
C TYR A 23 45.73 -29.07 -18.12
N LEU A 24 46.42 -29.66 -19.10
CA LEU A 24 46.22 -29.43 -20.54
C LEU A 24 44.95 -30.12 -21.04
N ASN A 25 44.32 -29.56 -22.09
CA ASN A 25 44.14 -30.34 -23.32
C ASN A 25 43.89 -29.45 -24.55
N THR A 26 44.92 -29.34 -25.40
CA THR A 26 44.79 -28.89 -26.79
C THR A 26 44.74 -30.12 -27.70
N MET A 27 43.73 -30.19 -28.57
CA MET A 27 43.79 -31.05 -29.75
C MET A 27 43.55 -30.21 -30.99
N ILE A 28 44.66 -29.91 -31.67
CA ILE A 28 44.68 -29.46 -33.06
C ILE A 28 44.71 -30.73 -33.92
N ARG A 29 43.85 -30.80 -34.93
CA ARG A 29 44.10 -31.57 -36.15
C ARG A 29 43.65 -30.73 -37.34
N ASP A 30 44.64 -30.16 -38.01
CA ASP A 30 44.53 -29.86 -39.42
C ASP A 30 44.50 -31.18 -40.20
N ASP A 31 43.70 -31.24 -41.26
CA ASP A 31 43.91 -32.12 -42.40
C ASP A 31 43.52 -31.32 -43.66
N HIS A 32 44.35 -31.41 -44.69
CA HIS A 32 44.40 -30.49 -45.84
C HIS A 32 43.77 -31.13 -47.11
N GLU A 33 43.49 -30.28 -48.12
CA GLU A 33 43.40 -30.61 -49.57
C GLU A 33 42.16 -31.34 -50.15
N ASN A 34 41.30 -30.55 -50.84
CA ASN A 34 40.87 -30.68 -52.26
C ASN A 34 39.77 -29.61 -52.51
N SER A 35 39.84 -28.60 -53.38
CA SER A 35 40.32 -28.42 -54.77
C SER A 35 39.19 -28.45 -55.83
N ALA A 36 38.86 -27.25 -56.34
CA ALA A 36 38.12 -26.97 -57.58
C ALA A 36 36.61 -27.32 -57.67
N LEU A 37 35.92 -26.64 -58.61
CA LEU A 37 34.46 -26.55 -58.82
C LEU A 37 33.75 -25.67 -57.77
N GLU A 38 32.86 -24.72 -58.09
CA GLU A 38 32.38 -24.17 -59.37
C GLU A 38 32.36 -22.62 -59.29
N ASN A 39 32.67 -21.95 -60.40
CA ASN A 39 32.61 -20.49 -60.53
C ASN A 39 31.86 -20.15 -61.82
N GLU A 40 30.60 -20.61 -61.94
CA GLU A 40 29.86 -20.57 -63.21
C GLU A 40 28.32 -20.39 -63.05
N GLU A 41 27.85 -19.84 -61.92
CA GLU A 41 26.41 -19.64 -61.64
C GLU A 41 26.07 -18.16 -61.31
N TYR A 42 26.45 -17.24 -62.20
CA TYR A 42 26.12 -15.80 -62.08
C TYR A 42 25.58 -15.14 -63.37
N GLU A 43 25.20 -15.93 -64.38
CA GLU A 43 24.71 -15.45 -65.70
C GLU A 43 23.30 -15.95 -66.08
N GLU A 44 22.64 -16.80 -65.29
CA GLU A 44 21.34 -17.41 -65.67
C GLU A 44 20.08 -16.73 -65.08
N GLU A 45 20.15 -16.06 -63.92
CA GLU A 45 18.96 -15.38 -63.34
C GLU A 45 18.44 -14.22 -64.20
N ARG A 46 19.22 -13.72 -65.17
CA ARG A 46 18.83 -12.61 -66.05
C ARG A 46 17.99 -13.01 -67.27
N LYS A 47 17.55 -14.27 -67.36
CA LYS A 47 16.79 -14.80 -68.51
C LYS A 47 15.45 -15.48 -68.17
N MET A 48 15.07 -15.56 -66.89
CA MET A 48 13.78 -16.16 -66.48
C MET A 48 12.62 -15.16 -66.30
N GLU A 49 12.83 -13.84 -66.45
CA GLU A 49 11.74 -12.84 -66.39
C GLU A 49 11.00 -12.60 -67.73
N GLU A 50 11.37 -13.25 -68.85
CA GLU A 50 10.73 -13.03 -70.16
C GLU A 50 9.72 -14.13 -70.58
N ALA A 51 9.37 -15.08 -69.70
CA ALA A 51 8.64 -16.29 -70.09
C ALA A 51 7.46 -16.71 -69.18
N GLU A 52 6.72 -15.76 -68.60
CA GLU A 52 5.37 -16.06 -68.06
C GLU A 52 4.42 -14.87 -68.30
N GLY A 53 3.64 -14.97 -69.38
CA GLY A 53 2.80 -13.88 -69.89
C GLY A 53 1.54 -14.37 -70.58
N GLU A 54 0.78 -15.26 -69.94
CA GLU A 54 -0.53 -15.70 -70.42
C GLU A 54 -1.64 -15.53 -69.35
N GLU A 55 -2.62 -14.71 -69.73
CA GLU A 55 -4.05 -14.76 -69.39
C GLU A 55 -4.50 -14.92 -67.92
N GLY A 56 -4.69 -13.78 -67.25
CA GLY A 56 -5.50 -13.66 -66.03
C GLY A 56 -6.43 -12.44 -66.08
N ILE A 57 -7.49 -12.47 -66.89
CA ILE A 57 -8.51 -11.40 -66.92
C ILE A 57 -9.40 -11.50 -65.67
N TYR A 58 -8.93 -10.95 -64.56
CA TYR A 58 -9.78 -10.68 -63.40
C TYR A 58 -10.65 -9.45 -63.67
N LYS A 59 -11.90 -9.70 -64.04
CA LYS A 59 -12.97 -8.70 -63.87
C LYS A 59 -13.20 -8.55 -62.37
N MET A 60 -12.64 -7.49 -61.77
CA MET A 60 -13.20 -6.94 -60.53
C MET A 60 -14.28 -5.95 -60.94
N ASP A 61 -15.49 -6.21 -60.46
CA ASP A 61 -16.67 -5.43 -60.82
C ASP A 61 -16.58 -3.98 -60.33
N GLU A 62 -17.32 -3.14 -61.06
CA GLU A 62 -17.55 -1.72 -60.86
C GLU A 62 -18.27 -1.47 -59.53
N PHE A 63 -17.53 -1.51 -58.41
CA PHE A 63 -18.11 -1.23 -57.09
C PHE A 63 -18.31 0.27 -56.88
N LEU A 64 -19.51 0.62 -56.43
CA LEU A 64 -20.01 2.00 -56.38
C LEU A 64 -19.15 2.90 -55.49
N ILE A 65 -18.99 4.13 -55.95
CA ILE A 65 -18.71 5.30 -55.12
C ILE A 65 -19.79 5.37 -54.03
N TRP A 66 -19.39 5.24 -52.77
CA TRP A 66 -20.15 5.75 -51.65
C TRP A 66 -19.40 6.96 -51.10
N ASP A 67 -20.00 8.14 -51.26
CA ASP A 67 -19.64 9.31 -50.49
C ASP A 67 -20.07 9.06 -49.04
N GLU A 68 -19.11 8.72 -48.17
CA GLU A 68 -19.36 8.50 -46.76
C GLU A 68 -18.84 9.71 -45.97
N GLU A 69 -19.78 10.50 -45.44
CA GLU A 69 -19.49 11.63 -44.55
C GLU A 69 -18.71 11.13 -43.30
N PRO A 70 -17.82 11.94 -42.70
CA PRO A 70 -16.99 11.51 -41.58
C PRO A 70 -17.81 11.36 -40.28
N GLY A 71 -18.50 10.23 -40.16
CA GLY A 71 -19.27 9.82 -38.99
C GLY A 71 -18.36 9.47 -37.80
N GLU A 72 -18.53 10.25 -36.74
CA GLU A 72 -18.40 9.89 -35.32
C GLU A 72 -17.79 8.51 -35.01
N ARG A 73 -16.49 8.46 -34.67
CA ARG A 73 -15.89 7.27 -34.05
C ARG A 73 -16.54 7.05 -32.67
N GLU A 74 -17.27 5.94 -32.54
CA GLU A 74 -17.76 5.46 -31.24
C GLU A 74 -16.58 5.19 -30.29
N TYR A 75 -16.68 5.69 -29.06
CA TYR A 75 -15.81 5.26 -27.97
C TYR A 75 -16.39 3.99 -27.38
N GLU A 76 -15.58 2.92 -27.29
CA GLU A 76 -15.96 1.74 -26.52
C GLU A 76 -16.03 2.12 -25.03
N GLU A 77 -17.25 2.16 -24.48
CA GLU A 77 -17.50 2.53 -23.09
C GLU A 77 -17.19 1.32 -22.20
N GLU A 78 -15.98 1.28 -21.65
CA GLU A 78 -15.54 0.18 -20.78
C GLU A 78 -16.43 0.05 -19.52
N ARG A 79 -17.00 -1.14 -19.39
CA ARG A 79 -17.94 -1.57 -18.36
C ARG A 79 -17.33 -1.51 -16.94
N TYR A 80 -17.36 -0.35 -16.31
CA TYR A 80 -17.15 -0.26 -14.86
C TYR A 80 -18.38 -0.79 -14.10
N ARG A 81 -18.16 -1.86 -13.34
CA ARG A 81 -19.17 -2.46 -12.46
C ARG A 81 -19.47 -1.53 -11.29
N GLU A 82 -20.74 -1.52 -10.90
CA GLU A 82 -21.21 -1.04 -9.61
C GLU A 82 -20.33 -1.60 -8.47
N ARG A 83 -19.97 -0.74 -7.53
CA ARG A 83 -19.68 -1.14 -6.16
C ARG A 83 -20.39 -0.18 -5.23
N SER A 84 -21.35 -0.73 -4.49
CA SER A 84 -22.15 -0.04 -3.48
C SER A 84 -21.27 0.64 -2.44
N LEU A 85 -21.67 1.85 -2.05
CA LEU A 85 -21.35 2.45 -0.76
C LEU A 85 -22.69 2.87 -0.14
N GLU A 86 -23.32 1.91 0.52
CA GLU A 86 -24.11 2.20 1.71
C GLU A 86 -23.13 2.46 2.88
N ASP A 87 -23.67 2.94 4.01
CA ASP A 87 -22.94 3.32 5.23
C ASP A 87 -22.13 4.63 5.17
N GLU A 88 -22.85 5.76 5.31
CA GLU A 88 -22.60 6.67 6.45
C GLU A 88 -23.90 7.46 6.73
N ALA A 89 -24.55 7.14 7.84
CA ALA A 89 -25.77 7.78 8.31
C ALA A 89 -25.57 8.22 9.77
N GLU A 90 -25.50 9.54 9.98
CA GLU A 90 -25.42 10.29 11.25
C GLU A 90 -25.27 11.78 10.81
N GLU A 91 -25.95 12.82 11.32
CA GLU A 91 -27.03 12.97 12.31
C GLU A 91 -28.00 14.11 11.87
N GLU A 92 -29.05 14.35 12.67
CA GLU A 92 -30.15 15.31 12.43
C GLU A 92 -29.73 16.79 12.59
N GLU A 93 -30.48 17.72 11.98
CA GLU A 93 -31.42 18.55 12.76
C GLU A 93 -32.40 19.39 11.91
N GLU A 94 -33.49 19.78 12.57
CA GLU A 94 -34.69 20.47 12.11
C GLU A 94 -34.52 21.66 11.15
N ARG A 95 -35.55 21.86 10.30
CA ARG A 95 -36.23 23.17 10.20
C ARG A 95 -37.65 23.11 9.66
N ASP A 96 -38.50 23.92 10.28
CA ASP A 96 -39.92 24.08 10.01
C ASP A 96 -40.27 24.45 8.55
N ALA A 97 -41.45 24.00 8.12
CA ALA A 97 -42.29 24.76 7.19
C ALA A 97 -43.16 25.73 8.01
N PRO A 98 -43.46 26.94 7.51
CA PRO A 98 -44.67 27.02 6.70
C PRO A 98 -44.59 27.95 5.46
N SER A 99 -45.72 27.93 4.77
CA SER A 99 -46.23 28.68 3.61
C SER A 99 -45.95 30.21 3.59
N ASP A 100 -46.16 30.97 2.49
CA ASP A 100 -47.08 30.82 1.34
C ASP A 100 -46.52 31.41 0.01
N ASP A 101 -47.29 31.21 -1.07
CA ASP A 101 -47.33 31.97 -2.34
C ASP A 101 -46.13 31.92 -3.34
N ILE A 102 -46.34 31.24 -4.48
CA ILE A 102 -46.78 31.87 -5.75
C ILE A 102 -47.25 30.83 -6.80
N ALA A 103 -48.52 30.98 -7.20
CA ALA A 103 -49.18 30.61 -8.47
C ALA A 103 -48.61 29.50 -9.41
N THR A 104 -49.24 28.33 -9.32
CA THR A 104 -50.14 27.77 -10.36
C THR A 104 -49.83 28.02 -11.86
N ILE A 105 -49.30 27.00 -12.56
CA ILE A 105 -49.78 26.60 -13.89
C ILE A 105 -49.87 25.07 -13.95
N SER A 106 -51.08 24.53 -13.75
CA SER A 106 -51.37 23.11 -14.00
C SER A 106 -52.11 22.97 -15.33
N ALA A 107 -51.45 22.40 -16.34
CA ALA A 107 -52.13 21.86 -17.52
C ALA A 107 -52.53 20.41 -17.22
N ALA A 108 -53.76 20.03 -17.57
CA ALA A 108 -54.37 18.79 -17.11
C ALA A 108 -54.25 17.66 -18.15
N GLU A 109 -53.91 16.47 -17.66
CA GLU A 109 -54.32 15.20 -18.27
C GLU A 109 -54.90 14.30 -17.17
N LYS A 110 -56.14 13.86 -17.37
CA LYS A 110 -56.73 12.71 -16.66
C LYS A 110 -56.84 11.56 -17.66
N PRO A 111 -56.56 10.31 -17.26
CA PRO A 111 -56.86 9.14 -18.09
C PRO A 111 -58.37 8.87 -18.07
N GLU A 112 -58.94 8.46 -19.20
CA GLU A 112 -60.30 7.90 -19.27
C GLU A 112 -60.26 6.38 -19.46
N GLU A 113 -61.23 5.71 -18.82
CA GLU A 113 -61.33 4.26 -18.66
C GLU A 113 -61.92 3.51 -19.86
N GLU A 114 -61.75 2.19 -19.83
CA GLU A 114 -62.39 1.23 -20.74
C GLU A 114 -63.94 1.35 -20.75
N VAL A 115 -64.54 1.22 -21.94
CA VAL A 115 -65.90 0.70 -22.05
C VAL A 115 -65.93 -0.42 -23.10
N ARG A 116 -66.30 -1.62 -22.64
CA ARG A 116 -66.53 -2.80 -23.47
C ARG A 116 -67.90 -2.72 -24.14
N GLN A 117 -68.01 -3.21 -25.37
CA GLN A 117 -69.29 -3.71 -25.90
C GLN A 117 -69.09 -5.06 -26.60
N ASP A 118 -69.62 -6.11 -25.97
CA ASP A 118 -69.82 -7.41 -26.59
C ASP A 118 -71.03 -7.38 -27.53
N VAL A 119 -70.86 -7.79 -28.79
CA VAL A 119 -71.95 -8.22 -29.67
C VAL A 119 -71.51 -9.48 -30.42
N VAL A 120 -72.38 -10.50 -30.42
CA VAL A 120 -72.04 -11.87 -30.83
C VAL A 120 -72.44 -12.17 -32.28
N GLY A 121 -71.45 -12.52 -33.11
CA GLY A 121 -71.57 -13.39 -34.29
C GLY A 121 -72.19 -12.82 -35.58
N PRO A 122 -72.00 -13.48 -36.74
CA PRO A 122 -71.46 -14.84 -36.91
C PRO A 122 -70.16 -14.95 -37.75
N ASP A 123 -69.48 -16.08 -37.56
CA ASP A 123 -68.47 -16.72 -38.40
C ASP A 123 -68.03 -15.97 -39.67
N HIS A 124 -66.87 -15.32 -39.59
CA HIS A 124 -66.03 -15.07 -40.76
C HIS A 124 -64.77 -15.90 -40.60
N VAL A 125 -64.70 -16.97 -41.40
CA VAL A 125 -63.54 -17.85 -41.56
C VAL A 125 -62.28 -17.00 -41.69
N LEU A 126 -61.21 -17.41 -40.99
CA LEU A 126 -59.88 -16.83 -41.16
C LEU A 126 -59.46 -16.97 -42.62
N ALA A 127 -59.70 -15.93 -43.41
CA ALA A 127 -59.21 -15.85 -44.77
C ALA A 127 -57.68 -15.82 -44.69
N GLU A 128 -57.06 -16.87 -45.23
CA GLU A 128 -55.61 -16.96 -45.36
C GLU A 128 -55.10 -15.69 -46.04
N ILE A 129 -54.32 -14.89 -45.31
CA ILE A 129 -53.79 -13.61 -45.78
C ILE A 129 -52.96 -13.91 -47.03
N PRO A 130 -53.28 -13.33 -48.21
CA PRO A 130 -52.56 -13.64 -49.44
C PRO A 130 -51.05 -13.45 -49.29
N VAL A 131 -50.28 -14.46 -49.72
CA VAL A 131 -48.82 -14.53 -49.53
C VAL A 131 -48.09 -13.31 -50.10
N GLU A 132 -48.68 -12.64 -51.10
CA GLU A 132 -48.16 -11.43 -51.74
C GLU A 132 -48.13 -10.19 -50.80
N ILE A 133 -48.91 -10.19 -49.71
CA ILE A 133 -48.83 -9.17 -48.66
C ILE A 133 -47.56 -9.36 -47.81
N PHE A 134 -46.96 -10.56 -47.75
CA PHE A 134 -45.78 -10.78 -46.92
C PHE A 134 -44.54 -10.06 -47.45
N ALA A 135 -44.41 -9.87 -48.77
CA ALA A 135 -43.32 -9.07 -49.34
C ALA A 135 -43.42 -7.58 -48.96
N SER A 136 -44.63 -7.02 -48.93
CA SER A 136 -44.84 -5.63 -48.48
C SER A 136 -44.82 -5.51 -46.96
N HIS A 137 -45.31 -6.50 -46.23
CA HIS A 137 -45.26 -6.56 -44.76
C HIS A 137 -43.83 -6.73 -44.24
N GLU A 138 -43.00 -7.58 -44.83
CA GLU A 138 -41.59 -7.71 -44.43
C GLU A 138 -40.79 -6.44 -44.77
N ALA A 139 -41.07 -5.80 -45.91
CA ALA A 139 -40.50 -4.49 -46.24
C ALA A 139 -40.96 -3.38 -45.27
N MET A 140 -42.25 -3.36 -44.88
CA MET A 140 -42.77 -2.44 -43.87
C MET A 140 -42.19 -2.73 -42.47
N LEU A 141 -41.96 -4.00 -42.10
CA LEU A 141 -41.31 -4.37 -40.85
C LEU A 141 -39.83 -4.01 -40.82
N LYS A 142 -39.11 -4.12 -41.94
CA LYS A 142 -37.74 -3.61 -42.10
C LYS A 142 -37.72 -2.10 -41.93
N LYS A 143 -38.57 -1.37 -42.67
CA LYS A 143 -38.69 0.08 -42.56
C LYS A 143 -39.14 0.57 -41.18
N LEU A 144 -39.98 -0.19 -40.48
CA LEU A 144 -40.38 0.11 -39.10
C LEU A 144 -39.23 -0.13 -38.11
N LYS A 145 -38.38 -1.14 -38.33
CA LYS A 145 -37.15 -1.34 -37.54
C LYS A 145 -36.13 -0.24 -37.80
N GLU A 146 -35.94 0.18 -39.05
CA GLU A 146 -35.11 1.32 -39.45
C GLU A 146 -35.60 2.60 -38.76
N LEU A 147 -36.88 2.96 -38.90
CA LEU A 147 -37.48 4.14 -38.25
C LEU A 147 -37.43 4.09 -36.72
N LEU A 148 -37.50 2.90 -36.10
CA LEU A 148 -37.31 2.75 -34.66
C LEU A 148 -35.82 2.94 -34.26
N ALA A 149 -34.87 2.46 -35.06
CA ALA A 149 -33.45 2.71 -34.85
C ALA A 149 -33.14 4.21 -34.96
N GLU A 150 -33.59 4.87 -36.04
CA GLU A 150 -33.52 6.32 -36.23
C GLU A 150 -34.16 7.08 -35.05
N GLN A 151 -35.34 6.64 -34.57
CA GLN A 151 -35.97 7.25 -33.39
C GLN A 151 -35.10 7.09 -32.13
N THR A 152 -34.44 5.95 -31.92
CA THR A 152 -33.53 5.79 -30.77
C THR A 152 -32.27 6.64 -30.89
N GLU A 153 -31.71 6.78 -32.10
CA GLU A 153 -30.59 7.68 -32.34
C GLU A 153 -30.98 9.15 -32.13
N LEU A 154 -32.09 9.59 -32.71
CA LEU A 154 -32.59 10.95 -32.53
C LEU A 154 -32.89 11.24 -31.05
N ARG A 155 -33.40 10.26 -30.29
CA ARG A 155 -33.55 10.40 -28.83
C ARG A 155 -32.20 10.49 -28.09
N ARG A 156 -31.17 9.75 -28.51
CA ARG A 156 -29.80 9.87 -27.96
C ARG A 156 -29.20 11.24 -28.29
N LYS A 157 -29.23 11.65 -29.56
CA LYS A 157 -28.77 12.96 -30.05
C LYS A 157 -29.50 14.11 -29.34
N ASN A 158 -30.83 14.03 -29.17
CA ASN A 158 -31.59 15.06 -28.46
C ASN A 158 -31.24 15.11 -26.96
N ARG A 159 -31.10 13.96 -26.26
CA ARG A 159 -30.62 13.94 -24.87
C ARG A 159 -29.21 14.51 -24.71
N LEU A 160 -28.30 14.22 -25.65
CA LEU A 160 -26.95 14.81 -25.66
C LEU A 160 -27.01 16.33 -25.85
N LEU A 161 -27.86 16.82 -26.76
CA LEU A 161 -28.09 18.25 -26.95
C LEU A 161 -28.75 18.91 -25.73
N GLU A 162 -29.72 18.28 -25.08
CA GLU A 162 -30.32 18.74 -23.83
C GLU A 162 -29.26 18.88 -22.72
N VAL A 163 -28.42 17.86 -22.51
CA VAL A 163 -27.30 17.90 -21.55
C VAL A 163 -26.29 18.99 -21.93
N TRP A 164 -25.99 19.16 -23.22
CA TRP A 164 -25.06 20.19 -23.69
C TRP A 164 -25.62 21.61 -23.51
N ILE A 165 -26.91 21.82 -23.78
CA ILE A 165 -27.64 23.07 -23.53
C ILE A 165 -27.66 23.37 -22.03
N ILE A 166 -28.00 22.40 -21.17
CA ILE A 166 -27.98 22.58 -19.71
C ILE A 166 -26.56 22.94 -19.22
N LYS A 167 -25.53 22.27 -19.74
CA LYS A 167 -24.12 22.55 -19.41
C LYS A 167 -23.68 23.93 -19.91
N HIS A 168 -24.14 24.36 -21.08
CA HIS A 168 -23.86 25.69 -21.63
C HIS A 168 -24.58 26.78 -20.83
N MET A 169 -25.87 26.59 -20.53
CA MET A 169 -26.67 27.50 -19.71
C MET A 169 -26.11 27.62 -18.29
N ARG A 170 -25.71 26.51 -17.65
CA ARG A 170 -25.05 26.54 -16.33
C ARG A 170 -23.72 27.29 -16.38
N LYS A 171 -22.88 27.06 -17.41
CA LYS A 171 -21.65 27.84 -17.63
C LYS A 171 -21.92 29.32 -17.93
N MET A 172 -23.01 29.65 -18.61
CA MET A 172 -23.43 31.04 -18.82
C MET A 172 -23.90 31.67 -17.52
N GLN A 173 -24.60 30.92 -16.66
CA GLN A 173 -25.07 31.35 -15.35
C GLN A 173 -23.95 31.44 -14.29
N GLU A 174 -22.86 30.68 -14.44
CA GLU A 174 -21.62 30.85 -13.66
C GLU A 174 -20.79 32.06 -14.13
N LYS A 175 -20.77 32.32 -15.45
CA LYS A 175 -20.13 33.52 -16.02
C LYS A 175 -20.93 34.79 -15.76
N VAL A 176 -22.25 34.69 -15.69
CA VAL A 176 -23.14 35.72 -15.14
C VAL A 176 -23.15 35.55 -13.63
N THR A 177 -22.04 35.93 -12.99
CA THR A 177 -22.00 36.26 -11.56
C THR A 177 -23.26 37.05 -11.19
N PRO A 178 -23.91 36.77 -10.05
CA PRO A 178 -25.22 37.33 -9.71
C PRO A 178 -25.22 38.84 -9.96
N VAL A 179 -26.12 39.27 -10.85
CA VAL A 179 -26.06 40.60 -11.46
C VAL A 179 -26.15 41.66 -10.37
N ASP A 180 -25.07 42.43 -10.21
CA ASP A 180 -25.12 43.74 -9.56
C ASP A 180 -26.21 44.56 -10.27
N VAL A 181 -27.38 44.70 -9.64
CA VAL A 181 -28.56 45.41 -10.19
C VAL A 181 -28.34 46.94 -10.26
N THR A 182 -27.08 47.37 -10.16
CA THR A 182 -26.59 48.75 -10.17
C THR A 182 -25.81 49.11 -11.44
N LYS A 183 -25.52 48.14 -12.33
CA LYS A 183 -24.92 48.43 -13.64
C LYS A 183 -26.00 48.96 -14.58
N GLU A 184 -25.83 50.21 -15.01
CA GLU A 184 -26.75 50.92 -15.89
C GLU A 184 -27.00 50.12 -17.18
N SER A 185 -28.23 50.15 -17.70
CA SER A 185 -28.62 49.44 -18.94
C SER A 185 -27.65 49.72 -20.10
N GLU A 186 -27.11 50.94 -20.15
CA GLU A 186 -26.14 51.40 -21.14
C GLU A 186 -24.80 50.64 -21.07
N GLN A 187 -24.35 50.24 -19.88
CA GLN A 187 -23.11 49.47 -19.69
C GLN A 187 -23.29 48.03 -20.18
N MET A 188 -24.46 47.43 -19.92
CA MET A 188 -24.81 46.12 -20.47
C MET A 188 -24.96 46.18 -22.00
N GLU A 189 -25.54 47.25 -22.54
CA GLU A 189 -25.61 47.45 -23.99
C GLU A 189 -24.23 47.66 -24.61
N GLN A 190 -23.31 48.37 -23.94
CA GLN A 190 -21.93 48.51 -24.38
C GLN A 190 -21.20 47.16 -24.42
N ILE A 191 -21.33 46.33 -23.38
CA ILE A 191 -20.76 44.97 -23.36
C ILE A 191 -21.36 44.12 -24.49
N TYR A 192 -22.68 44.19 -24.72
CA TYR A 192 -23.34 43.49 -25.81
C TYR A 192 -22.89 43.97 -27.20
N ARG A 193 -22.72 45.28 -27.40
CA ARG A 193 -22.17 45.85 -28.64
C ARG A 193 -20.71 45.43 -28.85
N GLN A 194 -19.91 45.34 -27.79
CA GLN A 194 -18.53 44.86 -27.86
C GLN A 194 -18.47 43.36 -28.22
N THR A 195 -19.29 42.51 -27.60
CA THR A 195 -19.32 41.07 -27.94
C THR A 195 -19.89 40.81 -29.32
N LEU A 196 -20.91 41.56 -29.77
CA LEU A 196 -21.34 41.54 -31.17
C LEU A 196 -20.23 41.99 -32.13
N HIS A 197 -19.42 42.98 -31.75
CA HIS A 197 -18.32 43.45 -32.58
C HIS A 197 -17.21 42.39 -32.70
N THR A 198 -16.81 41.74 -31.61
CA THR A 198 -15.83 40.63 -31.65
C THR A 198 -16.38 39.42 -32.39
N TYR A 199 -17.66 39.08 -32.21
CA TYR A 199 -18.31 38.04 -33.00
C TYR A 199 -18.30 38.36 -34.50
N LYS A 200 -18.61 39.61 -34.87
CA LYS A 200 -18.52 40.05 -36.27
C LYS A 200 -17.09 39.95 -36.80
N GLN A 201 -16.09 40.42 -36.05
CA GLN A 201 -14.68 40.27 -36.42
C GLN A 201 -14.32 38.79 -36.66
N HIS A 202 -14.75 37.87 -35.79
CA HIS A 202 -14.53 36.44 -35.99
C HIS A 202 -15.25 35.87 -37.22
N VAL A 203 -16.47 36.31 -37.52
CA VAL A 203 -17.18 35.91 -38.75
C VAL A 203 -16.46 36.44 -39.99
N ASP A 204 -16.12 37.73 -40.01
CA ASP A 204 -15.40 38.37 -41.11
C ASP A 204 -14.05 37.65 -41.34
N ASP A 205 -13.26 37.41 -40.28
CA ASP A 205 -12.03 36.59 -40.30
C ASP A 205 -12.23 35.20 -40.91
N ILE A 206 -13.29 34.49 -40.50
CA ILE A 206 -13.62 33.16 -41.02
C ILE A 206 -13.99 33.25 -42.51
N THR A 207 -14.74 34.27 -42.93
CA THR A 207 -15.08 34.44 -44.35
C THR A 207 -13.84 34.78 -45.19
N GLU A 208 -12.93 35.62 -44.68
CA GLU A 208 -11.66 35.93 -45.35
C GLU A 208 -10.76 34.69 -45.46
N ARG A 209 -10.67 33.87 -44.42
CA ARG A 209 -9.92 32.60 -44.49
C ARG A 209 -10.52 31.65 -45.52
N LYS A 210 -11.86 31.53 -45.55
CA LYS A 210 -12.56 30.71 -46.55
C LYS A 210 -12.35 31.21 -47.98
N THR A 211 -12.46 32.52 -48.24
CA THR A 211 -12.25 33.07 -49.60
C THR A 211 -10.81 32.94 -50.05
N ARG A 212 -9.83 33.12 -49.14
CA ARG A 212 -8.40 32.84 -49.42
C ARG A 212 -8.18 31.38 -49.77
N ILE A 213 -8.69 30.43 -48.97
CA ILE A 213 -8.56 28.98 -49.25
C ILE A 213 -9.20 28.62 -50.60
N ILE A 214 -10.38 29.16 -50.93
CA ILE A 214 -11.04 28.91 -52.22
C ILE A 214 -10.19 29.45 -53.39
N ALA A 215 -9.64 30.66 -53.26
CA ALA A 215 -8.76 31.24 -54.27
C ALA A 215 -7.45 30.46 -54.43
N ASP A 216 -6.87 29.97 -53.33
CA ASP A 216 -5.68 29.12 -53.34
C ASP A 216 -5.99 27.76 -54.00
N MET A 217 -7.11 27.11 -53.68
CA MET A 217 -7.53 25.86 -54.34
C MET A 217 -7.73 26.05 -55.84
N GLN A 218 -8.42 27.12 -56.26
CA GLN A 218 -8.56 27.46 -57.68
C GLN A 218 -7.19 27.68 -58.35
N SER A 219 -6.26 28.36 -57.68
CA SER A 219 -4.87 28.54 -58.15
C SER A 219 -4.12 27.21 -58.31
N TYR A 220 -4.31 26.26 -57.38
CA TYR A 220 -3.74 24.91 -57.50
C TYR A 220 -4.38 24.10 -58.64
N GLU A 221 -5.70 24.14 -58.80
CA GLU A 221 -6.40 23.49 -59.91
C GLU A 221 -5.92 24.02 -61.27
N ASP A 222 -5.81 25.34 -61.40
CA ASP A 222 -5.28 26.02 -62.58
C ASP A 222 -3.84 25.58 -62.93
N ARG A 223 -2.99 25.47 -61.90
CA ARG A 223 -1.59 25.01 -62.06
C ARG A 223 -1.52 23.53 -62.43
N VAL A 224 -2.34 22.70 -61.82
CA VAL A 224 -2.44 21.27 -62.15
C VAL A 224 -2.95 21.07 -63.58
N GLN A 225 -3.94 21.86 -64.02
CA GLN A 225 -4.45 21.75 -65.39
C GLN A 225 -3.42 22.21 -66.42
N LYS A 226 -2.74 23.34 -66.21
CA LYS A 226 -1.64 23.80 -67.08
C LYS A 226 -0.53 22.74 -67.18
N ALA A 227 -0.12 22.15 -66.06
CA ALA A 227 0.88 21.09 -66.03
C ALA A 227 0.41 19.80 -66.74
N ARG A 228 -0.89 19.45 -66.67
CA ARG A 228 -1.47 18.33 -67.43
C ARG A 228 -1.44 18.61 -68.93
N ASP A 229 -1.84 19.80 -69.35
CA ASP A 229 -1.91 20.18 -70.77
C ASP A 229 -0.50 20.25 -71.39
N GLU A 230 0.49 20.80 -70.67
CA GLU A 230 1.90 20.80 -71.08
C GLU A 230 2.46 19.37 -71.20
N ASN A 231 2.19 18.51 -70.20
CA ASN A 231 2.64 17.12 -70.18
C ASN A 231 1.91 16.20 -71.18
N ALA A 232 0.74 16.62 -71.68
CA ALA A 232 0.08 16.02 -72.83
C ALA A 232 0.80 16.44 -74.12
N ARG A 233 0.94 17.74 -74.37
CA ARG A 233 1.62 18.28 -75.57
C ARG A 233 3.03 17.73 -75.77
N VAL A 234 3.86 17.75 -74.73
CA VAL A 234 5.25 17.23 -74.79
C VAL A 234 5.28 15.72 -75.10
N PHE A 235 4.25 14.97 -74.71
CA PHE A 235 4.17 13.55 -75.00
C PHE A 235 3.59 13.26 -76.39
N ASP A 236 2.62 14.04 -76.86
CA ASP A 236 2.12 13.91 -78.23
C ASP A 236 3.25 14.27 -79.24
N GLU A 237 4.05 15.30 -78.96
CA GLU A 237 5.29 15.60 -79.70
C GLU A 237 6.31 14.45 -79.67
N LEU A 238 6.41 13.70 -78.56
CA LEU A 238 7.28 12.53 -78.47
C LEU A 238 6.74 11.42 -79.39
N LEU A 239 5.43 11.13 -79.32
CA LEU A 239 4.79 10.09 -80.14
C LEU A 239 4.87 10.39 -81.64
N ASP A 240 4.73 11.64 -82.04
CA ASP A 240 4.86 12.04 -83.45
C ASP A 240 6.31 11.91 -83.94
N ARG A 241 7.31 12.29 -83.14
CA ARG A 241 8.73 12.01 -83.45
C ARG A 241 9.05 10.51 -83.51
N GLU A 242 8.49 9.71 -82.59
CA GLU A 242 8.62 8.25 -82.62
C GLU A 242 8.02 7.66 -83.90
N ARG A 243 6.83 8.13 -84.32
CA ARG A 243 6.20 7.73 -85.60
C ARG A 243 7.06 8.10 -86.80
N GLU A 244 7.54 9.35 -86.88
CA GLU A 244 8.41 9.83 -87.96
C GLU A 244 9.65 8.92 -88.12
N VAL A 245 10.39 8.70 -87.02
CA VAL A 245 11.58 7.83 -87.01
C VAL A 245 11.22 6.38 -87.38
N ALA A 246 10.09 5.87 -86.88
CA ALA A 246 9.67 4.50 -87.12
C ALA A 246 9.36 4.17 -88.60
N THR A 247 8.94 5.14 -89.41
CA THR A 247 8.67 4.92 -90.85
C THR A 247 9.89 4.46 -91.66
N GLY A 248 11.11 4.72 -91.17
CA GLY A 248 12.36 4.28 -91.80
C GLY A 248 12.99 3.00 -91.20
N LEU A 249 12.44 2.46 -90.12
CA LEU A 249 13.07 1.35 -89.39
C LEU A 249 12.84 -0.01 -90.06
N ILE A 250 13.85 -0.88 -89.94
CA ILE A 250 13.86 -2.25 -90.48
C ILE A 250 14.09 -3.22 -89.31
N TYR A 251 13.31 -4.31 -89.24
CA TYR A 251 13.53 -5.36 -88.25
C TYR A 251 14.88 -6.06 -88.49
N ALA A 252 15.81 -5.91 -87.54
CA ALA A 252 17.15 -6.50 -87.61
C ALA A 252 17.16 -8.03 -87.83
N LYS A 253 16.16 -8.75 -87.29
CA LYS A 253 16.02 -10.22 -87.42
C LYS A 253 15.41 -10.69 -88.75
N THR A 254 14.66 -9.83 -89.45
CA THR A 254 13.81 -10.22 -90.59
C THR A 254 14.05 -9.44 -91.87
N GLY A 255 14.82 -8.35 -91.82
CA GLY A 255 15.09 -7.47 -92.97
C GLY A 255 13.87 -6.74 -93.54
N ARG A 256 12.70 -6.84 -92.89
CA ARG A 256 11.45 -6.20 -93.32
C ARG A 256 11.27 -4.85 -92.66
N MET A 257 10.77 -3.86 -93.40
CA MET A 257 10.40 -2.56 -92.85
C MET A 257 9.33 -2.73 -91.76
N LEU A 258 9.41 -1.90 -90.73
CA LEU A 258 8.42 -1.83 -89.67
C LEU A 258 7.10 -1.31 -90.26
N THR A 259 6.02 -2.08 -90.12
CA THR A 259 4.72 -1.67 -90.67
C THR A 259 4.06 -0.64 -89.78
N GLU A 260 3.38 0.34 -90.38
CA GLU A 260 2.64 1.39 -89.67
C GLU A 260 1.66 0.83 -88.62
N LYS A 261 1.07 -0.34 -88.90
CA LYS A 261 0.21 -1.07 -87.94
C LYS A 261 0.98 -1.51 -86.68
N ALA A 262 2.20 -2.03 -86.84
CA ALA A 262 3.05 -2.43 -85.72
C ALA A 262 3.52 -1.22 -84.89
N VAL A 263 3.86 -0.10 -85.54
CA VAL A 263 4.17 1.17 -84.86
C VAL A 263 2.99 1.61 -83.99
N ASN A 264 1.80 1.71 -84.60
CA ASN A 264 0.59 2.14 -83.90
C ASN A 264 0.20 1.21 -82.72
N GLU A 265 0.46 -0.09 -82.83
CA GLU A 265 0.24 -1.02 -81.73
C GLU A 265 1.23 -0.81 -80.57
N ILE A 266 2.52 -0.60 -80.87
CA ILE A 266 3.55 -0.27 -79.86
C ILE A 266 3.21 1.06 -79.18
N THR A 267 2.89 2.11 -79.95
CA THR A 267 2.45 3.41 -79.43
C THR A 267 1.22 3.25 -78.52
N ARG A 268 0.22 2.47 -78.91
CA ARG A 268 -0.97 2.20 -78.06
C ARG A 268 -0.59 1.51 -76.74
N ARG A 269 0.31 0.54 -76.77
CA ARG A 269 0.82 -0.13 -75.55
C ARG A 269 1.60 0.84 -74.66
N GLN A 270 2.40 1.74 -75.23
CA GLN A 270 3.16 2.77 -74.52
C GLN A 270 2.25 3.81 -73.85
N VAL A 271 1.24 4.32 -74.56
CA VAL A 271 0.19 5.21 -74.00
C VAL A 271 -0.53 4.52 -72.83
N SER A 272 -0.96 3.27 -73.02
CA SER A 272 -1.67 2.50 -71.98
C SER A 272 -0.79 2.24 -70.75
N ARG A 273 0.46 1.80 -70.93
CA ARG A 273 1.42 1.61 -69.82
C ARG A 273 1.73 2.91 -69.08
N ARG A 274 1.85 4.04 -69.79
CA ARG A 274 2.04 5.36 -69.16
C ARG A 274 0.84 5.76 -68.30
N ALA A 275 -0.38 5.53 -68.78
CA ALA A 275 -1.60 5.81 -68.01
C ALA A 275 -1.67 4.96 -66.73
N SER A 276 -1.41 3.64 -66.81
CA SER A 276 -1.32 2.76 -65.65
C SER A 276 -0.22 3.19 -64.67
N LEU A 277 0.96 3.52 -65.16
CA LEU A 277 2.09 3.96 -64.32
C LEU A 277 1.82 5.31 -63.65
N ALA A 278 1.15 6.25 -64.33
CA ALA A 278 0.73 7.52 -63.74
C ALA A 278 -0.32 7.31 -62.63
N ARG A 279 -1.30 6.41 -62.86
CA ARG A 279 -2.29 6.01 -61.86
C ARG A 279 -1.64 5.37 -60.63
N ASN A 280 -0.80 4.36 -60.81
CA ASN A 280 -0.14 3.66 -59.71
C ASN A 280 0.76 4.60 -58.89
N ARG A 281 1.44 5.57 -59.54
CA ARG A 281 2.23 6.61 -58.84
C ARG A 281 1.35 7.56 -58.01
N TYR A 282 0.19 7.95 -58.53
CA TYR A 282 -0.78 8.76 -57.78
C TYR A 282 -1.34 8.01 -56.58
N GLU A 283 -1.75 6.74 -56.76
CA GLU A 283 -2.24 5.87 -55.68
C GLU A 283 -1.15 5.64 -54.61
N TYR A 284 0.11 5.45 -55.00
CA TYR A 284 1.24 5.34 -54.07
C TYR A 284 1.46 6.60 -53.23
N ILE A 285 1.45 7.79 -53.86
CA ILE A 285 1.60 9.08 -53.14
C ILE A 285 0.44 9.30 -52.17
N LEU A 286 -0.80 9.01 -52.58
CA LEU A 286 -1.97 9.10 -51.73
C LEU A 286 -1.87 8.15 -50.52
N LEU A 287 -1.39 6.92 -50.74
CA LEU A 287 -1.19 5.93 -49.68
C LEU A 287 -0.07 6.34 -48.70
N GLN A 288 1.00 6.98 -49.20
CA GLN A 288 2.04 7.56 -48.33
C GLN A 288 1.48 8.66 -47.42
N HIS A 289 0.70 9.60 -47.96
CA HIS A 289 0.07 10.64 -47.15
C HIS A 289 -0.90 10.07 -46.11
N ARG A 290 -1.77 9.13 -46.50
CA ARG A 290 -2.69 8.46 -45.55
C ARG A 290 -1.93 7.69 -44.45
N LEU A 291 -0.81 7.06 -44.79
CA LEU A 291 0.05 6.38 -43.81
C LEU A 291 0.73 7.37 -42.85
N GLU A 292 1.10 8.57 -43.31
CA GLU A 292 1.63 9.63 -42.46
C GLU A 292 0.55 10.25 -41.55
N GLU A 293 -0.66 10.47 -42.06
CA GLU A 293 -1.83 10.87 -41.26
C GLU A 293 -2.14 9.86 -40.15
N VAL A 294 -2.17 8.55 -40.49
CA VAL A 294 -2.40 7.48 -39.51
C VAL A 294 -1.27 7.43 -38.47
N LYS A 295 0.01 7.60 -38.88
CA LYS A 295 1.13 7.70 -37.94
C LYS A 295 1.04 8.92 -37.03
N MET A 296 0.57 10.07 -37.54
CA MET A 296 0.36 11.27 -36.73
C MET A 296 -0.79 11.07 -35.74
N GLN A 297 -1.91 10.48 -36.17
CA GLN A 297 -3.02 10.11 -35.28
C GLN A 297 -2.56 9.12 -34.20
N LEU A 298 -1.78 8.10 -34.55
CA LEU A 298 -1.24 7.14 -33.60
C LEU A 298 -0.34 7.83 -32.56
N ARG A 299 0.62 8.65 -32.98
CA ARG A 299 1.48 9.41 -32.06
C ARG A 299 0.66 10.31 -31.12
N ASN A 300 -0.35 10.99 -31.65
CA ASN A 300 -1.22 11.86 -30.84
C ASN A 300 -2.05 11.07 -29.82
N LEU A 301 -2.34 9.79 -30.07
CA LEU A 301 -3.00 8.88 -29.13
C LEU A 301 -2.02 8.26 -28.12
N GLU A 302 -0.78 7.98 -28.55
CA GLU A 302 0.31 7.49 -27.69
C GLU A 302 0.75 8.57 -26.69
N THR A 303 0.71 9.86 -27.05
CA THR A 303 1.00 10.98 -26.15
C THR A 303 -0.23 11.36 -25.31
N LEU A 304 -0.21 11.06 -24.01
CA LEU A 304 -1.27 11.48 -23.06
C LEU A 304 -1.12 12.94 -22.58
N GLY A 305 -0.03 13.62 -22.95
CA GLY A 305 0.24 15.01 -22.59
C GLY A 305 1.64 15.46 -23.00
N GLU A 306 2.10 16.60 -22.48
CA GLU A 306 3.46 17.09 -22.71
C GLU A 306 4.51 16.12 -22.14
N GLY A 307 5.21 15.42 -23.04
CA GLY A 307 6.35 14.57 -22.69
C GLY A 307 6.01 13.25 -21.98
N MET A 308 4.73 12.82 -21.99
CA MET A 308 4.33 11.56 -21.35
C MET A 308 3.55 10.66 -22.31
N THR A 309 4.06 9.44 -22.50
CA THR A 309 3.51 8.40 -23.38
C THR A 309 2.63 7.42 -22.58
N THR A 310 1.78 6.66 -23.26
CA THR A 310 1.04 5.50 -22.69
C THR A 310 1.96 4.57 -21.91
N MET A 311 3.12 4.24 -22.50
CA MET A 311 4.15 3.40 -21.89
C MET A 311 4.72 3.99 -20.59
N ASP A 312 4.88 5.31 -20.51
CA ASP A 312 5.39 5.99 -19.30
C ASP A 312 4.34 5.96 -18.17
N TYR A 313 3.05 6.06 -18.53
CA TYR A 313 1.95 5.90 -17.59
C TYR A 313 1.85 4.45 -17.08
N GLU A 314 1.96 3.45 -17.95
CA GLU A 314 2.00 2.03 -17.55
C GLU A 314 3.20 1.72 -16.63
N ALA A 315 4.38 2.24 -16.97
CA ALA A 315 5.56 2.10 -16.12
C ALA A 315 5.35 2.75 -14.74
N LEU A 316 4.80 3.97 -14.69
CA LEU A 316 4.47 4.64 -13.45
C LEU A 316 3.43 3.84 -12.64
N HIS A 317 2.38 3.34 -13.28
CA HIS A 317 1.35 2.52 -12.64
C HIS A 317 1.94 1.24 -12.04
N MET A 318 2.80 0.53 -12.77
CA MET A 318 3.52 -0.65 -12.27
C MET A 318 4.41 -0.32 -11.06
N THR A 319 5.10 0.82 -11.07
CA THR A 319 5.87 1.24 -9.88
C THR A 319 4.97 1.60 -8.70
N HIS A 320 3.83 2.24 -8.92
CA HIS A 320 2.87 2.60 -7.88
C HIS A 320 2.27 1.35 -7.22
N VAL A 321 1.88 0.34 -7.99
CA VAL A 321 1.43 -0.97 -7.47
C VAL A 321 2.53 -1.63 -6.62
N ASN A 322 3.77 -1.68 -7.11
CA ASN A 322 4.91 -2.23 -6.36
C ASN A 322 5.19 -1.45 -5.05
N TYR A 323 5.03 -0.12 -5.03
CA TYR A 323 5.15 0.66 -3.79
C TYR A 323 4.00 0.38 -2.82
N LYS A 324 2.78 0.16 -3.32
CA LYS A 324 1.65 -0.26 -2.48
C LYS A 324 1.89 -1.65 -1.86
N ASP A 325 2.31 -2.64 -2.66
CA ASP A 325 2.62 -3.99 -2.15
C ASP A 325 3.71 -3.95 -1.06
N LYS A 326 4.70 -3.05 -1.20
CA LYS A 326 5.73 -2.82 -0.19
C LYS A 326 5.21 -2.16 1.07
N LEU A 327 4.26 -1.23 0.99
CA LEU A 327 3.59 -0.63 2.14
C LEU A 327 2.77 -1.69 2.87
N ASP A 328 1.95 -2.47 2.15
CA ASP A 328 1.15 -3.53 2.74
C ASP A 328 2.02 -4.58 3.47
N GLU A 329 3.24 -4.90 2.97
CA GLU A 329 4.16 -5.78 3.69
C GLU A 329 4.78 -5.11 4.94
N ARG A 330 5.08 -3.80 4.91
CA ARG A 330 5.50 -3.09 6.12
C ARG A 330 4.38 -3.05 7.16
N ASP A 331 3.13 -2.88 6.76
CA ASP A 331 1.99 -2.91 7.67
C ASP A 331 1.78 -4.30 8.28
N ARG A 332 1.96 -5.38 7.50
CA ARG A 332 1.99 -6.76 8.03
C ARG A 332 3.15 -6.97 9.02
N GLU A 333 4.31 -6.36 8.80
CA GLU A 333 5.45 -6.40 9.74
C GLU A 333 5.16 -5.59 11.02
N LEU A 334 4.58 -4.40 10.91
CA LEU A 334 4.16 -3.59 12.05
C LEU A 334 3.11 -4.31 12.90
N GLU A 335 2.16 -5.01 12.27
CA GLU A 335 1.16 -5.78 13.00
C GLU A 335 1.76 -7.01 13.72
N LYS A 336 2.73 -7.71 13.10
CA LYS A 336 3.53 -8.75 13.79
C LYS A 336 4.27 -8.17 15.02
N LEU A 337 4.82 -6.95 14.91
CA LEU A 337 5.49 -6.28 16.02
C LEU A 337 4.51 -5.84 17.12
N ARG A 338 3.33 -5.31 16.77
CA ARG A 338 2.25 -4.98 17.71
C ARG A 338 1.79 -6.21 18.49
N HIS A 339 1.58 -7.34 17.79
CA HIS A 339 1.23 -8.61 18.43
C HIS A 339 2.29 -9.04 19.44
N LYS A 340 3.58 -9.02 19.05
CA LYS A 340 4.69 -9.34 19.95
C LYS A 340 4.80 -8.39 21.15
N ILE A 341 4.50 -7.10 20.96
CA ILE A 341 4.42 -6.14 22.07
C ILE A 341 3.28 -6.50 23.03
N ALA A 342 2.10 -6.85 22.51
CA ALA A 342 0.96 -7.29 23.32
C ALA A 342 1.28 -8.58 24.10
N GLU A 343 1.90 -9.57 23.48
CA GLU A 343 2.40 -10.79 24.15
C GLU A 343 3.36 -10.45 25.30
N MET A 344 4.33 -9.56 25.07
CA MET A 344 5.29 -9.13 26.10
C MET A 344 4.60 -8.35 27.24
N VAL A 345 3.65 -7.47 26.93
CA VAL A 345 2.87 -6.73 27.94
C VAL A 345 2.03 -7.67 28.80
N ASN A 346 1.36 -8.65 28.18
CA ASN A 346 0.64 -9.70 28.90
C ASN A 346 1.57 -10.54 29.78
N GLY A 347 2.76 -10.90 29.27
CA GLY A 347 3.80 -11.56 30.05
C GLY A 347 4.23 -10.75 31.28
N VAL A 348 4.49 -9.45 31.11
CA VAL A 348 4.83 -8.53 32.21
C VAL A 348 3.68 -8.40 33.21
N ALA A 349 2.41 -8.38 32.75
CA ALA A 349 1.25 -8.37 33.63
C ALA A 349 1.19 -9.65 34.51
N HIS A 350 1.37 -10.83 33.91
CA HIS A 350 1.45 -12.09 34.67
C HIS A 350 2.64 -12.18 35.63
N TYR A 351 3.78 -11.56 35.31
CA TYR A 351 4.90 -11.47 36.25
C TYR A 351 4.59 -10.55 37.42
N LYS A 352 3.94 -9.40 37.19
CA LYS A 352 3.49 -8.50 38.27
C LYS A 352 2.44 -9.14 39.17
N GLU A 353 1.49 -9.88 38.60
CA GLU A 353 0.49 -10.64 39.36
C GLU A 353 1.16 -11.66 40.30
N LYS A 354 2.13 -12.43 39.77
CA LYS A 354 2.93 -13.36 40.59
C LYS A 354 3.78 -12.65 41.64
N GLU A 355 4.37 -11.51 41.32
CA GLU A 355 5.10 -10.66 42.27
C GLU A 355 4.20 -10.21 43.42
N THR A 356 2.97 -9.77 43.13
CA THR A 356 2.00 -9.38 44.17
C THR A 356 1.59 -10.56 45.05
N CYS A 357 1.29 -11.74 44.47
CA CYS A 357 0.98 -12.92 45.28
C CYS A 357 2.15 -13.35 46.17
N LEU A 358 3.38 -13.36 45.64
CA LEU A 358 4.57 -13.70 46.44
C LEU A 358 4.85 -12.66 47.54
N ALA A 359 4.55 -11.38 47.31
CA ALA A 359 4.65 -10.36 48.35
C ALA A 359 3.61 -10.56 49.46
N GLU A 360 2.39 -10.97 49.12
CA GLU A 360 1.34 -11.34 50.09
C GLU A 360 1.74 -12.59 50.90
N ASP A 361 2.29 -13.62 50.25
CA ASP A 361 2.81 -14.83 50.89
C ASP A 361 3.96 -14.50 51.87
N ILE A 362 4.90 -13.65 51.47
CA ILE A 362 6.00 -13.19 52.35
C ILE A 362 5.45 -12.48 53.60
N VAL A 363 4.48 -11.58 53.43
CA VAL A 363 3.85 -10.86 54.56
C VAL A 363 3.05 -11.81 55.46
N PHE A 364 2.49 -12.89 54.91
CA PHE A 364 1.85 -13.95 55.69
C PHE A 364 2.87 -14.74 56.52
N GLU A 365 3.95 -15.23 55.91
CA GLU A 365 5.01 -15.99 56.59
C GLU A 365 5.77 -15.13 57.63
N GLU A 366 5.97 -13.84 57.37
CA GLU A 366 6.51 -12.91 58.37
C GLU A 366 5.60 -12.75 59.60
N ARG A 367 4.27 -12.81 59.41
CA ARG A 367 3.30 -12.78 60.52
C ARG A 367 3.41 -14.04 61.36
N GLU A 368 3.32 -15.22 60.72
CA GLU A 368 3.47 -16.52 61.39
C GLU A 368 4.80 -16.60 62.17
N LEU A 369 5.91 -16.19 61.54
CA LEU A 369 7.22 -16.16 62.19
C LEU A 369 7.25 -15.24 63.42
N ASN A 370 6.56 -14.10 63.39
CA ASN A 370 6.46 -13.21 64.54
C ASN A 370 5.55 -13.79 65.64
N GLU A 371 4.46 -14.48 65.30
CA GLU A 371 3.63 -15.21 66.27
C GLU A 371 4.44 -16.33 66.97
N TYR A 372 5.23 -17.11 66.22
CA TYR A 372 6.14 -18.11 66.83
C TYR A 372 7.23 -17.48 67.70
N ARG A 373 7.75 -16.30 67.33
CA ARG A 373 8.70 -15.54 68.16
C ARG A 373 8.05 -15.07 69.46
N GLU A 374 6.81 -14.57 69.42
CA GLU A 374 6.05 -14.19 70.61
C GLU A 374 5.78 -15.39 71.52
N GLN A 375 5.31 -16.52 70.95
CA GLN A 375 5.10 -17.76 71.71
C GLN A 375 6.39 -18.22 72.38
N THR A 376 7.51 -18.17 71.66
CA THR A 376 8.84 -18.50 72.20
C THR A 376 9.27 -17.54 73.31
N ALA A 377 8.98 -16.24 73.19
CA ALA A 377 9.26 -15.25 74.22
C ALA A 377 8.44 -15.52 75.50
N ARG A 378 7.12 -15.77 75.36
CA ARG A 378 6.23 -16.12 76.48
C ARG A 378 6.72 -17.37 77.22
N VAL A 379 7.08 -18.43 76.48
CA VAL A 379 7.65 -19.66 77.07
C VAL A 379 8.97 -19.39 77.81
N ARG A 380 9.86 -18.55 77.26
CA ARG A 380 11.11 -18.15 77.95
C ARG A 380 10.84 -17.35 79.23
N GLU A 381 9.87 -16.45 79.20
CA GLU A 381 9.44 -15.71 80.40
C GLU A 381 8.88 -16.64 81.48
N ASP A 382 8.04 -17.61 81.11
CA ASP A 382 7.46 -18.56 82.05
C ASP A 382 8.50 -19.51 82.65
N VAL A 383 9.47 -19.97 81.85
CA VAL A 383 10.65 -20.70 82.33
C VAL A 383 11.48 -19.84 83.30
N ASN A 384 11.68 -18.55 83.01
CA ASN A 384 12.36 -17.63 83.92
C ASN A 384 11.59 -17.43 85.24
N LYS A 385 10.26 -17.27 85.19
CA LYS A 385 9.40 -17.21 86.39
C LYS A 385 9.54 -18.48 87.23
N LEU A 386 9.52 -19.66 86.61
CA LEU A 386 9.74 -20.94 87.28
C LEU A 386 11.15 -21.06 87.89
N HIS A 387 12.19 -20.56 87.22
CA HIS A 387 13.54 -20.52 87.79
C HIS A 387 13.65 -19.59 89.02
N LEU A 388 12.96 -18.45 89.03
CA LEU A 388 12.89 -17.58 90.20
C LEU A 388 12.16 -18.27 91.36
N ILE A 389 10.99 -18.85 91.12
CA ILE A 389 10.25 -19.63 92.12
C ILE A 389 11.11 -20.78 92.68
N LEU A 390 11.84 -21.51 91.82
CA LEU A 390 12.74 -22.58 92.24
C LEU A 390 13.92 -22.06 93.08
N ARG A 391 14.48 -20.89 92.75
CA ARG A 391 15.53 -20.25 93.57
C ARG A 391 15.00 -19.87 94.94
N ASP A 392 13.83 -19.24 94.99
CA ASP A 392 13.24 -18.76 96.23
C ASP A 392 12.81 -19.94 97.13
N LEU A 393 12.31 -21.04 96.54
CA LEU A 393 12.08 -22.32 97.24
C LEU A 393 13.37 -22.96 97.76
N ARG A 394 14.49 -22.89 97.01
CA ARG A 394 15.81 -23.37 97.48
C ARG A 394 16.32 -22.54 98.65
N TRP A 395 16.17 -21.22 98.59
CA TRP A 395 16.51 -20.32 99.71
C TRP A 395 15.66 -20.62 100.94
N ALA A 396 14.33 -20.76 100.81
CA ALA A 396 13.44 -21.12 101.91
C ALA A 396 13.78 -22.51 102.49
N HIS A 397 14.09 -23.50 101.65
CA HIS A 397 14.55 -24.82 102.09
C HIS A 397 15.86 -24.73 102.88
N ASP A 398 16.84 -23.97 102.39
CA ASP A 398 18.13 -23.81 103.03
C ASP A 398 18.03 -22.99 104.33
N GLU A 399 17.15 -22.00 104.41
CA GLU A 399 16.78 -21.30 105.64
C GLU A 399 16.15 -22.25 106.66
N LYS A 400 15.17 -23.08 106.27
CA LYS A 400 14.60 -24.10 107.16
C LYS A 400 15.60 -25.19 107.56
N ARG A 401 16.58 -25.51 106.70
CA ARG A 401 17.71 -26.38 107.05
C ARG A 401 18.63 -25.74 108.10
N LEU A 402 18.84 -24.41 108.02
CA LEU A 402 19.62 -23.65 109.01
C LEU A 402 18.86 -23.51 110.35
N GLU A 403 17.55 -23.18 110.33
CA GLU A 403 16.69 -23.17 111.52
C GLU A 403 16.67 -24.54 112.23
N GLY A 404 16.62 -25.63 111.46
CA GLY A 404 16.71 -26.99 112.00
C GLY A 404 18.09 -27.37 112.56
N GLY A 405 19.14 -26.61 112.24
CA GLY A 405 20.48 -26.77 112.81
C GLY A 405 21.00 -28.22 112.83
N LEU A 406 21.51 -28.66 113.99
CA LEU A 406 22.02 -30.03 114.16
C LEU A 406 20.94 -31.11 114.01
N LEU A 407 19.65 -30.81 114.12
CA LEU A 407 18.57 -31.78 113.90
C LEU A 407 18.55 -32.26 112.44
N MET A 408 18.90 -31.36 111.51
CA MET A 408 19.04 -31.66 110.08
C MET A 408 20.38 -32.34 109.73
N ALA A 409 21.31 -32.43 110.68
CA ALA A 409 22.55 -33.19 110.58
C ALA A 409 22.67 -34.28 111.69
N PRO A 410 21.83 -35.33 111.66
CA PRO A 410 21.83 -36.40 112.66
C PRO A 410 23.18 -37.06 113.01
N PRO A 411 24.18 -37.24 112.11
CA PRO A 411 25.48 -37.77 112.52
C PRO A 411 26.23 -36.80 113.44
N VAL A 412 26.25 -35.50 113.11
CA VAL A 412 26.90 -34.45 113.90
C VAL A 412 26.23 -34.31 115.26
N LEU A 413 24.89 -34.34 115.31
CA LEU A 413 24.15 -34.32 116.58
C LEU A 413 24.56 -35.48 117.49
N ARG A 414 24.60 -36.72 116.97
CA ARG A 414 25.03 -37.90 117.73
C ARG A 414 26.49 -37.84 118.17
N GLU A 415 27.34 -37.12 117.45
CA GLU A 415 28.73 -36.89 117.84
C GLU A 415 28.85 -35.86 118.96
N THR A 416 28.11 -34.75 118.90
CA THR A 416 28.04 -33.80 120.02
C THR A 416 27.44 -34.44 121.28
N GLU A 417 26.43 -35.29 121.15
CA GLU A 417 25.87 -36.06 122.27
C GLU A 417 26.92 -37.01 122.89
N ARG A 418 27.69 -37.71 122.05
CA ARG A 418 28.84 -38.54 122.49
C ARG A 418 29.90 -37.71 123.20
N MET A 419 30.25 -36.53 122.67
CA MET A 419 31.21 -35.62 123.29
C MET A 419 30.73 -35.07 124.63
N ILE A 420 29.45 -34.71 124.77
CA ILE A 420 28.87 -34.25 126.04
C ILE A 420 28.95 -35.38 127.08
N LYS A 421 28.57 -36.62 126.72
CA LYS A 421 28.69 -37.78 127.61
C LYS A 421 30.14 -38.06 128.04
N LEU A 422 31.12 -37.86 127.14
CA LEU A 422 32.54 -37.95 127.46
C LEU A 422 33.01 -36.81 128.38
N LEU A 423 32.55 -35.57 128.16
CA LEU A 423 32.84 -34.43 129.03
C LEU A 423 32.23 -34.59 130.43
N ASP A 424 31.02 -35.14 130.53
CA ASP A 424 30.40 -35.46 131.82
C ASP A 424 31.15 -36.59 132.55
N ALA A 425 31.67 -37.59 131.82
CA ALA A 425 32.58 -38.59 132.41
C ALA A 425 33.85 -37.93 132.97
N VAL A 426 34.56 -37.12 132.17
CA VAL A 426 35.75 -36.37 132.61
C VAL A 426 35.43 -35.41 133.76
N ARG A 427 34.24 -34.81 133.78
CA ARG A 427 33.78 -33.95 134.89
C ARG A 427 33.55 -34.76 136.17
N ASN A 428 32.96 -35.95 136.06
CA ASN A 428 32.82 -36.88 137.19
C ASN A 428 34.19 -37.34 137.71
N ASP A 429 35.16 -37.62 136.82
CA ASP A 429 36.53 -37.95 137.20
C ASP A 429 37.21 -36.76 137.91
N ILE A 430 37.04 -35.53 137.42
CA ILE A 430 37.49 -34.31 138.10
C ILE A 430 36.81 -34.16 139.47
N GLU A 431 35.54 -34.54 139.63
CA GLU A 431 34.89 -34.54 140.94
C GLU A 431 35.39 -35.65 141.87
N ILE A 432 35.70 -36.84 141.34
CA ILE A 432 36.34 -37.92 142.11
C ILE A 432 37.71 -37.45 142.59
N ILE A 433 38.54 -36.91 141.69
CA ILE A 433 39.84 -36.31 142.02
C ILE A 433 39.69 -35.16 143.03
N LYS A 434 38.66 -34.30 142.93
CA LYS A 434 38.38 -33.28 143.95
C LYS A 434 38.01 -33.88 145.31
N ARG A 435 37.24 -34.98 145.35
CA ARG A 435 36.91 -35.74 146.59
C ARG A 435 38.12 -36.54 147.12
N GLU A 436 39.15 -36.72 146.31
CA GLU A 436 40.41 -37.37 146.67
C GLU A 436 41.42 -36.35 147.21
N ILE A 437 41.52 -35.17 146.58
CA ILE A 437 42.22 -33.97 147.08
C ILE A 437 41.66 -33.52 148.44
N HIS A 438 40.34 -33.62 148.66
CA HIS A 438 39.75 -33.35 149.98
C HIS A 438 40.06 -34.40 151.05
N ARG A 439 40.62 -35.58 150.69
CA ARG A 439 40.98 -36.64 151.64
C ARG A 439 42.45 -36.65 152.05
N TYR A 440 43.35 -35.99 151.30
CA TYR A 440 44.78 -35.89 151.65
C TYR A 440 45.39 -34.53 151.25
N GLY A 441 45.63 -33.62 152.21
CA GLY A 441 46.45 -32.42 152.01
C GLY A 441 46.05 -31.17 152.83
N PRO A 442 46.94 -30.58 153.67
CA PRO A 442 46.58 -29.48 154.57
C PRO A 442 47.15 -28.08 154.25
N ALA A 443 46.47 -27.07 154.79
CA ALA A 443 46.97 -25.81 155.37
C ALA A 443 47.65 -24.69 154.52
N ASN A 444 47.03 -23.49 154.62
CA ASN A 444 47.58 -22.12 154.47
C ASN A 444 47.88 -21.59 153.04
N GLY A 445 47.71 -20.29 152.74
CA GLY A 445 47.41 -19.13 153.60
C GLY A 445 46.67 -17.96 152.90
N LYS A 446 46.34 -16.90 153.66
CA LYS A 446 45.39 -15.82 153.30
C LYS A 446 46.07 -14.50 152.88
N LYS A 447 45.45 -13.76 151.93
CA LYS A 447 45.28 -12.27 151.80
C LYS A 447 44.64 -12.00 150.40
N LYS A 448 43.47 -11.37 150.16
CA LYS A 448 42.87 -10.06 150.56
C LYS A 448 43.81 -8.87 150.27
N ARG A 449 43.46 -7.79 149.55
CA ARG A 449 42.21 -7.16 149.00
C ARG A 449 42.62 -6.40 147.69
N SER A 450 41.77 -5.80 146.82
CA SER A 450 40.31 -5.80 146.48
C SER A 450 40.10 -4.93 145.22
N SER A 451 38.85 -4.86 144.69
CA SER A 451 38.25 -3.74 143.88
C SER A 451 38.93 -3.30 142.56
N GLU A 452 38.24 -2.92 141.47
CA GLU A 452 36.80 -2.88 141.16
C GLU A 452 36.58 -2.85 139.63
N ALA A 453 35.47 -3.48 139.21
CA ALA A 453 34.51 -3.09 138.17
C ALA A 453 34.86 -2.14 136.99
N SER A 454 34.47 -2.55 135.78
CA SER A 454 33.26 -2.05 135.08
C SER A 454 33.42 -1.83 133.55
N ALA A 455 32.32 -2.06 132.82
CA ALA A 455 31.89 -1.44 131.56
C ALA A 455 32.89 -1.42 130.35
N MET A 456 32.67 -2.18 129.27
CA MET A 456 31.62 -2.06 128.22
C MET A 456 32.02 -1.15 127.03
N SER A 457 31.88 -1.70 125.82
CA SER A 457 31.55 -1.01 124.54
C SER A 457 32.55 0.04 124.01
N THR A 458 33.08 -0.09 122.79
CA THR A 458 32.29 0.12 121.57
C THR A 458 33.07 -0.22 120.29
N VAL A 459 32.36 -0.84 119.33
CA VAL A 459 32.30 -0.50 117.90
C VAL A 459 33.61 -0.22 117.13
N THR A 460 34.05 -1.23 116.37
CA THR A 460 34.78 -1.06 115.11
C THR A 460 33.79 -1.02 113.94
N GLN A 461 33.74 0.08 113.20
CA GLN A 461 33.04 0.17 111.91
C GLN A 461 34.08 0.35 110.80
N ASP A 462 34.39 -0.74 110.09
CA ASP A 462 35.08 -0.67 108.81
C ASP A 462 34.05 -0.65 107.67
N LYS A 463 34.32 0.21 106.68
CA LYS A 463 33.70 0.17 105.34
C LYS A 463 34.40 -0.94 104.52
N PRO A 464 33.81 -1.48 103.42
CA PRO A 464 33.89 -0.77 102.14
C PRO A 464 32.73 -0.98 101.13
N ASP A 465 32.64 -0.02 100.21
CA ASP A 465 32.41 -0.09 98.75
C ASP A 465 31.58 -1.20 98.06
N ARG A 466 30.70 -0.71 97.16
CA ARG A 466 30.35 -1.22 95.79
C ARG A 466 29.76 -2.65 95.66
N PHE A 467 28.88 -2.94 94.72
CA PHE A 467 28.54 -2.32 93.43
C PHE A 467 27.02 -2.17 93.25
#